data_AF-A0A358L7Y3-F1
#
_entry.id   AF-A0A358L7Y3-F1
#
_cell.length_a   1.000
_cell.length_b   1.000
_cell.length_c   1.000
_cell.angle_alpha   90.00
_cell.angle_beta   90.00
_cell.angle_gamma   90.00
#
_symmetry.space_group_name_H-M   'P 1'
#
loop_
_entity.id
_entity.type
_entity.pdbx_description
1 polymer ?
#
loop_
_entity_poly.entity_id
_entity_poly.type
_entity_poly.pdbx_seq_one_letter_code
_entity_poly.pdbx_strand_id
1 'polypeptide(L)'
;MAFNHNDLTIDNNLADYEAYYHDYDALDMLAEPQPEPIRGMPAPDILTPSDRYQELFEAVQSARIFADSKTFADCAPKIEPERILYRYFIQRERENFNLLAFVLENFDLPKVNDSRYVADPAKSMGEHIDSLWPVLTRKPEKHSEFSSLLPLPEPYVVPGGRFGETYYWDSYFSMLGFAAGGQTELLRQMADNFAWMIDTYGHIPNGNRTYYLSRSQPPVFALMVELFEKDGISQGQRYLRQLKREYAFWMEGADSLTPNEAWRHVVMMPDGSVLNRYWDDRDTPRDESWIEDVETARNSARPSSEVYRDLRAGAASGWDFSSRWLSEAGRLESIQTTSIVPIDLNAFLYKLETTIARLSARKNDRATAELFQQKAVRRREAVDAWLWDPQAELYRDYNWRKREKGAFSAAAVTPLYVGMASLEQAAAIATAVRSHLLAPGGVLTTVEETGEQWDKPNGWAPMQWMAIKGFNNYGEELLAKEIAARWLQVTGATYHRHHKMVEKYNVAGRAPVLAGGGEYPLQDGFGWTNGVTRRLLAMYPDIAPKR
;
A
#
# COMPACT_ATOMS: atom_id res chain seq x y z
N MET A 1 -61.34 -19.00 -44.33
CA MET A 1 -61.96 -20.11 -43.56
C MET A 1 -60.94 -20.48 -42.49
N ALA A 2 -61.08 -19.94 -41.28
CA ALA A 2 -61.85 -20.48 -40.15
C ALA A 2 -61.00 -21.42 -39.26
N PHE A 3 -60.59 -20.85 -38.12
CA PHE A 3 -60.20 -21.32 -36.78
C PHE A 3 -60.22 -22.82 -36.35
N ASN A 4 -59.20 -23.12 -35.50
CA ASN A 4 -59.13 -24.00 -34.30
C ASN A 4 -59.53 -25.49 -34.41
N HIS A 5 -58.94 -26.45 -33.69
CA HIS A 5 -58.49 -26.49 -32.29
C HIS A 5 -57.55 -27.69 -32.04
N ASN A 6 -56.63 -27.55 -31.06
CA ASN A 6 -56.29 -28.48 -29.97
C ASN A 6 -56.04 -29.98 -30.29
N ASP A 7 -55.00 -30.69 -29.84
CA ASP A 7 -54.46 -30.81 -28.48
C ASP A 7 -53.25 -31.75 -28.57
N LEU A 8 -52.13 -31.38 -27.95
CA LEU A 8 -50.95 -32.22 -27.74
C LEU A 8 -50.50 -32.03 -26.29
N THR A 9 -50.68 -33.07 -25.48
CA THR A 9 -50.04 -33.33 -24.18
C THR A 9 -50.31 -34.82 -23.89
N ILE A 10 -49.43 -35.69 -23.40
CA ILE A 10 -48.10 -35.70 -22.76
C ILE A 10 -47.64 -37.18 -22.90
N ASP A 11 -46.36 -37.48 -23.13
CA ASP A 11 -45.47 -38.05 -22.09
C ASP A 11 -44.11 -38.53 -22.63
N ASN A 12 -43.08 -37.81 -22.19
CA ASN A 12 -41.77 -38.22 -21.72
C ASN A 12 -41.03 -39.41 -22.38
N ASN A 13 -39.90 -39.07 -23.01
CA ASN A 13 -38.63 -39.56 -22.46
C ASN A 13 -37.46 -38.60 -22.73
N LEU A 14 -36.78 -38.25 -21.64
CA LEU A 14 -35.57 -37.43 -21.60
C LEU A 14 -34.35 -38.27 -22.03
N ALA A 15 -33.99 -38.19 -23.30
CA ALA A 15 -32.65 -38.45 -23.83
C ALA A 15 -32.67 -37.95 -25.28
N ASP A 16 -31.57 -37.41 -25.79
CA ASP A 16 -31.39 -36.94 -27.19
C ASP A 16 -31.71 -35.47 -27.50
N TYR A 17 -31.26 -34.54 -26.65
CA TYR A 17 -31.14 -33.12 -27.05
C TYR A 17 -29.82 -32.43 -26.62
N GLU A 18 -28.70 -33.15 -26.58
CA GLU A 18 -27.36 -32.58 -26.31
C GLU A 18 -26.30 -33.02 -27.34
N ALA A 19 -26.61 -32.92 -28.64
CA ALA A 19 -25.61 -33.26 -29.66
C ALA A 19 -25.68 -32.36 -30.89
N TYR A 20 -25.74 -31.03 -30.71
CA TYR A 20 -25.60 -30.10 -31.84
C TYR A 20 -25.06 -28.71 -31.45
N TYR A 21 -23.97 -28.63 -30.68
CA TYR A 21 -23.15 -27.40 -30.52
C TYR A 21 -21.67 -27.72 -30.24
N HIS A 22 -21.09 -28.66 -30.98
CA HIS A 22 -19.64 -28.88 -31.00
C HIS A 22 -19.09 -28.60 -32.39
N ASP A 23 -18.77 -27.33 -32.65
CA ASP A 23 -17.62 -26.92 -33.46
C ASP A 23 -17.64 -25.40 -33.57
N TYR A 24 -17.14 -24.70 -32.54
CA TYR A 24 -16.49 -23.38 -32.57
C TYR A 24 -16.03 -23.10 -31.13
N ASP A 25 -14.76 -22.71 -30.96
CA ASP A 25 -14.10 -22.31 -29.71
C ASP A 25 -13.52 -23.42 -28.80
N ALA A 26 -12.50 -24.11 -29.32
CA ALA A 26 -11.42 -24.67 -28.50
C ALA A 26 -10.09 -24.01 -28.91
N LEU A 27 -10.00 -22.69 -28.74
CA LEU A 27 -8.72 -22.02 -28.56
C LEU A 27 -8.34 -22.20 -27.09
N ASP A 28 -7.45 -23.17 -26.86
CA ASP A 28 -6.50 -23.28 -25.75
C ASP A 28 -6.61 -22.11 -24.73
N MET A 29 -7.56 -22.22 -23.79
CA MET A 29 -7.46 -21.47 -22.54
C MET A 29 -6.31 -22.08 -21.76
N LEU A 30 -5.10 -21.65 -22.11
CA LEU A 30 -3.90 -21.83 -21.30
C LEU A 30 -4.27 -21.42 -19.89
N ALA A 31 -4.47 -22.42 -19.01
CA ALA A 31 -4.48 -22.20 -17.57
C ALA A 31 -3.28 -21.31 -17.26
N GLU A 32 -3.51 -20.18 -16.59
CA GLU A 32 -2.42 -19.27 -16.23
C GLU A 32 -1.31 -20.12 -15.59
N PRO A 33 -0.05 -20.03 -16.08
CA PRO A 33 1.02 -20.84 -15.52
C PRO A 33 1.09 -20.54 -14.03
N GLN A 34 0.83 -21.58 -13.22
CA GLN A 34 0.98 -21.49 -11.78
C GLN A 34 2.38 -20.96 -11.49
N PRO A 35 2.53 -20.00 -10.56
CA PRO A 35 3.84 -19.45 -10.22
C PRO A 35 4.79 -20.60 -9.88
N GLU A 36 5.99 -20.60 -10.46
CA GLU A 36 6.95 -21.67 -10.19
C GLU A 36 7.22 -21.74 -8.69
N PRO A 37 7.12 -22.94 -8.08
CA PRO A 37 7.35 -23.09 -6.66
C PRO A 37 8.78 -22.64 -6.33
N ILE A 38 8.94 -21.84 -5.28
CA ILE A 38 10.27 -21.44 -4.80
C ILE A 38 10.97 -22.71 -4.29
N ARG A 39 12.05 -23.11 -4.96
CA ARG A 39 12.74 -24.37 -4.69
C ARG A 39 13.14 -24.47 -3.21
N GLY A 40 12.62 -25.49 -2.51
CA GLY A 40 12.92 -25.76 -1.12
C GLY A 40 12.06 -25.00 -0.10
N MET A 41 11.02 -24.30 -0.55
CA MET A 41 10.01 -23.68 0.31
C MET A 41 8.65 -24.38 0.14
N PRO A 42 7.81 -24.42 1.18
CA PRO A 42 6.43 -24.87 1.05
C PRO A 42 5.65 -23.97 0.09
N ALA A 43 4.56 -24.50 -0.47
CA ALA A 43 3.63 -23.70 -1.25
C ALA A 43 3.06 -22.58 -0.36
N PRO A 44 2.84 -21.37 -0.92
CA PRO A 44 2.24 -20.28 -0.15
C PRO A 44 0.85 -20.69 0.33
N ASP A 45 0.64 -20.60 1.63
CA ASP A 45 -0.69 -20.66 2.22
C ASP A 45 -1.44 -19.38 1.84
N ILE A 46 -2.70 -19.49 1.42
CA ILE A 46 -3.52 -18.33 1.05
C ILE A 46 -4.64 -18.06 2.06
N LEU A 47 -4.84 -18.94 3.05
CA LEU A 47 -5.79 -18.69 4.13
C LEU A 47 -5.23 -17.67 5.12
N THR A 48 -6.07 -16.74 5.54
CA THR A 48 -5.68 -15.79 6.58
C THR A 48 -5.74 -16.47 7.97
N PRO A 49 -4.99 -15.97 8.96
CA PRO A 49 -5.09 -16.45 10.34
C PRO A 49 -6.53 -16.52 10.88
N SER A 50 -7.36 -15.52 10.58
CA SER A 50 -8.78 -15.51 10.97
C SER A 50 -9.57 -16.66 10.34
N ASP A 51 -9.41 -16.90 9.03
CA ASP A 51 -10.08 -18.02 8.33
C ASP A 51 -9.56 -19.38 8.80
N ARG A 52 -8.24 -19.45 9.09
CA ARG A 52 -7.54 -20.67 9.50
C ARG A 52 -7.87 -21.09 10.92
N TYR A 53 -7.91 -20.15 11.87
CA TYR A 53 -8.07 -20.45 13.30
C TYR A 53 -9.45 -20.09 13.86
N GLN A 54 -10.32 -19.43 13.09
CA GLN A 54 -11.76 -19.25 13.40
C GLN A 54 -12.01 -18.78 14.85
N GLU A 55 -12.83 -19.51 15.62
CA GLU A 55 -13.14 -19.19 17.02
C GLU A 55 -11.90 -19.08 17.93
N LEU A 56 -10.82 -19.82 17.64
CA LEU A 56 -9.55 -19.65 18.38
C LEU A 56 -8.93 -18.27 18.09
N PHE A 57 -8.96 -17.81 16.83
CA PHE A 57 -8.46 -16.48 16.47
C PHE A 57 -9.24 -15.39 17.19
N GLU A 58 -10.56 -15.45 17.12
CA GLU A 58 -11.44 -14.48 17.78
C GLU A 58 -11.23 -14.47 19.30
N ALA A 59 -11.10 -15.65 19.92
CA ALA A 59 -10.84 -15.75 21.35
C ALA A 59 -9.51 -15.12 21.74
N VAL A 60 -8.44 -15.36 20.97
CA VAL A 60 -7.12 -14.78 21.24
C VAL A 60 -7.13 -13.26 21.13
N GLN A 61 -7.69 -12.72 20.03
CA GLN A 61 -7.76 -11.27 19.81
C GLN A 61 -8.67 -10.59 20.87
N SER A 62 -9.83 -11.17 21.15
CA SER A 62 -10.80 -10.59 22.10
C SER A 62 -10.32 -10.64 23.55
N ALA A 63 -9.57 -11.67 23.92
CA ALA A 63 -8.99 -11.80 25.26
C ALA A 63 -7.79 -10.86 25.49
N ARG A 64 -7.27 -10.21 24.44
CA ARG A 64 -6.13 -9.28 24.50
C ARG A 64 -4.92 -9.88 25.25
N ILE A 65 -4.66 -11.17 25.04
CA ILE A 65 -3.55 -11.87 25.71
C ILE A 65 -2.18 -11.38 25.21
N PHE A 66 -2.16 -10.72 24.04
CA PHE A 66 -1.03 -9.94 23.53
C PHE A 66 -1.42 -8.47 23.46
N ALA A 67 -0.46 -7.58 23.67
CA ALA A 67 -0.68 -6.13 23.66
C ALA A 67 -0.90 -5.55 22.25
N ASP A 68 -0.49 -6.28 21.20
CA ASP A 68 -0.62 -5.90 19.80
C ASP A 68 -1.32 -7.04 19.04
N SER A 69 -2.46 -6.73 18.42
CA SER A 69 -3.28 -7.65 17.60
C SER A 69 -2.49 -8.36 16.50
N LYS A 70 -1.44 -7.73 15.97
CA LYS A 70 -0.57 -8.32 14.93
C LYS A 70 0.28 -9.47 15.46
N THR A 71 0.51 -9.56 16.77
CA THR A 71 1.35 -10.61 17.37
C THR A 71 0.82 -12.00 17.03
N PHE A 72 -0.49 -12.24 17.21
CA PHE A 72 -1.09 -13.55 16.94
C PHE A 72 -1.30 -13.79 15.44
N ALA A 73 -1.60 -12.74 14.67
CA ALA A 73 -1.66 -12.84 13.21
C ALA A 73 -0.31 -13.28 12.60
N ASP A 74 0.80 -13.01 13.28
CA ASP A 74 2.15 -13.37 12.84
C ASP A 74 2.70 -14.67 13.45
N CYS A 75 1.97 -15.30 14.37
CA CYS A 75 2.36 -16.58 14.96
C CYS A 75 2.40 -17.69 13.91
N ALA A 76 3.45 -18.50 13.93
CA ALA A 76 3.55 -19.71 13.11
C ALA A 76 3.09 -20.93 13.91
N PRO A 77 2.27 -21.83 13.36
CA PRO A 77 1.85 -23.01 14.11
C PRO A 77 3.00 -24.02 14.24
N LYS A 78 3.09 -24.70 15.38
CA LYS A 78 4.11 -25.73 15.66
C LYS A 78 3.74 -27.11 15.10
N ILE A 79 2.46 -27.32 14.82
CA ILE A 79 1.84 -28.55 14.31
C ILE A 79 0.71 -28.17 13.34
N GLU A 80 0.05 -29.15 12.74
CA GLU A 80 -1.02 -28.92 11.76
C GLU A 80 -2.18 -28.08 12.35
N PRO A 81 -2.65 -27.03 11.66
CA PRO A 81 -3.71 -26.14 12.15
C PRO A 81 -4.99 -26.84 12.59
N GLU A 82 -5.42 -27.88 11.85
CA GLU A 82 -6.62 -28.67 12.17
C GLU A 82 -6.47 -29.39 13.50
N ARG A 83 -5.25 -29.85 13.82
CA ARG A 83 -4.93 -30.48 15.10
C ARG A 83 -4.93 -29.46 16.24
N ILE A 84 -4.44 -28.25 16.00
CA ILE A 84 -4.52 -27.15 16.98
C ILE A 84 -5.98 -26.82 17.29
N LEU A 85 -6.82 -26.65 16.25
CA LEU A 85 -8.25 -26.38 16.42
C LEU A 85 -8.94 -27.49 17.20
N TYR A 86 -8.72 -28.76 16.84
CA TYR A 86 -9.28 -29.89 17.58
C TYR A 86 -8.87 -29.88 19.06
N ARG A 87 -7.58 -29.61 19.34
CA ARG A 87 -7.08 -29.47 20.71
C ARG A 87 -7.74 -28.32 21.45
N TYR A 88 -7.99 -27.18 20.79
CA TYR A 88 -8.63 -26.02 21.37
C TYR A 88 -10.09 -26.33 21.77
N PHE A 89 -10.88 -26.89 20.85
CA PHE A 89 -12.28 -27.23 21.08
C PHE A 89 -12.48 -28.19 22.27
N ILE A 90 -11.57 -29.14 22.47
CA ILE A 90 -11.64 -30.07 23.61
C ILE A 90 -11.14 -29.43 24.92
N GLN A 91 -10.15 -28.54 24.85
CA GLN A 91 -9.52 -27.99 26.05
C GLN A 91 -10.24 -26.76 26.60
N ARG A 92 -10.93 -25.97 25.76
CA ARG A 92 -11.57 -24.72 26.17
C ARG A 92 -12.68 -24.90 27.20
N GLU A 93 -13.32 -26.07 27.22
CA GLU A 93 -14.40 -26.41 28.16
C GLU A 93 -13.88 -26.87 29.54
N ARG A 94 -12.56 -26.96 29.72
CA ARG A 94 -11.96 -27.41 30.99
C ARG A 94 -11.90 -26.24 31.98
N GLU A 95 -12.24 -26.48 33.24
CA GLU A 95 -12.26 -25.47 34.30
C GLU A 95 -10.94 -24.68 34.45
N ASN A 96 -9.80 -25.32 34.20
CA ASN A 96 -8.46 -24.71 34.32
C ASN A 96 -7.84 -24.32 32.97
N PHE A 97 -8.63 -24.12 31.92
CA PHE A 97 -8.11 -23.73 30.62
C PHE A 97 -7.46 -22.34 30.66
N ASN A 98 -6.22 -22.24 30.17
CA ASN A 98 -5.50 -20.98 30.03
C ASN A 98 -5.14 -20.76 28.55
N LEU A 99 -5.79 -19.76 27.94
CA LEU A 99 -5.65 -19.48 26.52
C LEU A 99 -4.21 -19.08 26.14
N LEU A 100 -3.53 -18.28 26.96
CA LEU A 100 -2.14 -17.89 26.71
C LEU A 100 -1.21 -19.10 26.73
N ALA A 101 -1.33 -19.98 27.72
CA ALA A 101 -0.54 -21.20 27.81
C ALA A 101 -0.82 -22.12 26.60
N PHE A 102 -2.08 -22.24 26.18
CA PHE A 102 -2.46 -22.99 24.99
C PHE A 102 -1.80 -22.42 23.73
N VAL A 103 -1.82 -21.10 23.54
CA VAL A 103 -1.17 -20.44 22.39
C VAL A 103 0.33 -20.68 22.42
N LEU A 104 1.01 -20.45 23.54
CA LEU A 104 2.45 -20.64 23.65
C LEU A 104 2.88 -22.10 23.43
N GLU A 105 2.02 -23.07 23.74
CA GLU A 105 2.28 -24.49 23.48
C GLU A 105 2.17 -24.84 21.99
N ASN A 106 1.21 -24.23 21.26
CA ASN A 106 0.85 -24.62 19.90
C ASN A 106 1.43 -23.70 18.81
N PHE A 107 1.93 -22.53 19.16
CA PHE A 107 2.45 -21.54 18.22
C PHE A 107 3.85 -21.07 18.61
N ASP A 108 4.66 -20.80 17.59
CA ASP A 108 5.86 -20.01 17.70
C ASP A 108 5.49 -18.53 17.54
N LEU A 109 5.84 -17.73 18.56
CA LEU A 109 5.67 -16.28 18.50
C LEU A 109 6.55 -15.69 17.39
N PRO A 110 6.13 -14.57 16.77
CA PRO A 110 6.98 -13.87 15.81
C PRO A 110 8.34 -13.56 16.42
N LYS A 111 9.40 -13.90 15.69
CA LYS A 111 10.75 -13.55 16.11
C LYS A 111 10.91 -12.04 16.04
N VAL A 112 10.98 -11.38 17.19
CA VAL A 112 11.54 -10.04 17.25
C VAL A 112 13.01 -10.19 16.90
N ASN A 113 13.40 -9.71 15.71
CA ASN A 113 14.79 -9.65 15.34
C ASN A 113 15.46 -8.59 16.23
N ASP A 114 15.93 -9.02 17.39
CA ASP A 114 16.90 -8.30 18.21
C ASP A 114 18.18 -8.21 17.40
N SER A 115 18.20 -7.29 16.43
CA SER A 115 19.46 -6.85 15.90
C SER A 115 20.24 -6.34 17.10
N ARG A 116 21.35 -6.99 17.44
CA ARG A 116 22.34 -6.47 18.41
C ARG A 116 23.00 -5.16 17.93
N TYR A 117 22.35 -4.46 17.01
CA TYR A 117 22.76 -3.20 16.46
C TYR A 117 22.70 -2.17 17.57
N VAL A 118 23.88 -1.77 18.03
CA VAL A 118 24.06 -0.62 18.88
C VAL A 118 24.48 0.51 17.95
N ALA A 119 23.69 1.59 17.93
CA ALA A 119 24.04 2.77 17.16
C ALA A 119 25.38 3.31 17.67
N ASP A 120 26.30 3.59 16.76
CA ASP A 120 27.58 4.20 17.07
C ASP A 120 27.42 5.72 17.01
N PRO A 121 27.48 6.44 18.15
CA PRO A 121 27.33 7.90 18.18
C PRO A 121 28.39 8.64 17.34
N ALA A 122 29.51 7.99 17.00
CA ALA A 122 30.55 8.57 16.17
C ALA A 122 30.23 8.51 14.66
N LYS A 123 29.19 7.78 14.24
CA LYS A 123 28.75 7.74 12.83
C LYS A 123 27.91 8.97 12.49
N SER A 124 28.13 9.50 11.30
CA SER A 124 27.21 10.47 10.69
C SER A 124 25.86 9.80 10.41
N MET A 125 24.81 10.60 10.25
CA MET A 125 23.48 10.12 9.89
C MET A 125 23.50 9.24 8.63
N GLY A 126 24.29 9.61 7.61
CA GLY A 126 24.45 8.80 6.39
C GLY A 126 25.12 7.45 6.64
N GLU A 127 26.21 7.41 7.40
CA GLU A 127 26.92 6.17 7.76
C GLU A 127 26.07 5.24 8.64
N HIS A 128 25.27 5.82 9.55
CA HIS A 128 24.30 5.07 10.34
C HIS A 128 23.27 4.39 9.44
N ILE A 129 22.62 5.15 8.55
CA ILE A 129 21.65 4.62 7.59
C ILE A 129 22.26 3.50 6.74
N ASP A 130 23.46 3.73 6.17
CA ASP A 130 24.11 2.73 5.31
C ASP A 130 24.42 1.43 6.09
N SER A 131 24.70 1.53 7.39
CA SER A 131 24.91 0.36 8.27
C SER A 131 23.64 -0.37 8.69
N LEU A 132 22.46 0.22 8.52
CA LEU A 132 21.17 -0.39 8.88
C LEU A 132 20.62 -1.29 7.77
N TRP A 133 21.01 -1.12 6.50
CA TRP A 133 20.45 -1.94 5.42
C TRP A 133 20.61 -3.45 5.62
N PRO A 134 21.79 -3.98 6.04
CA PRO A 134 21.93 -5.40 6.35
C PRO A 134 21.06 -5.85 7.53
N VAL A 135 20.76 -4.96 8.47
CA VAL A 135 19.93 -5.22 9.66
C VAL A 135 18.44 -5.31 9.28
N LEU A 136 18.01 -4.42 8.38
CA LEU A 136 16.65 -4.37 7.86
C LEU A 136 16.40 -5.38 6.73
N THR A 137 17.44 -6.01 6.20
CA THR A 137 17.29 -7.05 5.18
C THR A 137 16.89 -8.37 5.82
N ARG A 138 15.84 -9.00 5.28
CA ARG A 138 15.46 -10.38 5.55
C ARG A 138 15.92 -11.23 4.38
N LYS A 139 16.31 -12.45 4.69
CA LYS A 139 16.70 -13.44 3.69
C LYS A 139 15.58 -14.46 3.52
N PRO A 140 15.39 -14.99 2.32
CA PRO A 140 14.57 -16.16 2.09
C PRO A 140 15.20 -17.38 2.79
N GLU A 141 14.84 -17.59 4.06
CA GLU A 141 15.28 -18.72 4.89
C GLU A 141 14.24 -19.87 4.91
N LYS A 142 14.40 -20.83 5.82
CA LYS A 142 13.41 -21.88 6.10
C LYS A 142 12.08 -21.23 6.50
N HIS A 143 11.11 -21.32 5.60
CA HIS A 143 9.75 -20.85 5.81
C HIS A 143 8.96 -21.88 6.62
N SER A 144 8.28 -21.45 7.69
CA SER A 144 7.38 -22.33 8.45
C SER A 144 6.12 -22.60 7.63
N GLU A 145 5.72 -23.86 7.53
CA GLU A 145 4.43 -24.22 6.91
C GLU A 145 3.28 -23.53 7.65
N PHE A 146 2.24 -23.13 6.91
CA PHE A 146 1.05 -22.44 7.43
C PHE A 146 1.33 -21.12 8.18
N SER A 147 2.53 -20.57 8.01
CA SER A 147 2.86 -19.21 8.46
C SER A 147 2.03 -18.20 7.67
N SER A 148 1.65 -17.10 8.33
CA SER A 148 1.04 -15.98 7.60
C SER A 148 2.05 -15.23 6.74
N LEU A 149 3.37 -15.34 7.00
CA LEU A 149 4.38 -14.77 6.11
C LEU A 149 4.28 -15.46 4.75
N LEU A 150 4.40 -14.72 3.66
CA LEU A 150 4.47 -15.27 2.31
C LEU A 150 5.95 -15.36 1.87
N PRO A 151 6.41 -16.50 1.32
CA PRO A 151 7.78 -16.63 0.88
C PRO A 151 8.06 -15.69 -0.30
N LEU A 152 9.30 -15.22 -0.39
CA LEU A 152 9.80 -14.41 -1.50
C LEU A 152 11.08 -15.05 -2.05
N PRO A 153 11.34 -14.97 -3.37
CA PRO A 153 12.50 -15.64 -3.98
C PRO A 153 13.84 -15.00 -3.60
N GLU A 154 13.87 -13.70 -3.35
CA GLU A 154 15.09 -12.92 -3.14
C GLU A 154 15.10 -12.20 -1.78
N PRO A 155 16.27 -11.76 -1.27
CA PRO A 155 16.34 -10.90 -0.09
C PRO A 155 15.48 -9.63 -0.23
N TYR A 156 14.91 -9.18 0.88
CA TYR A 156 14.05 -8.00 0.91
C TYR A 156 14.27 -7.13 2.15
N VAL A 157 14.04 -5.83 2.03
CA VAL A 157 14.16 -4.86 3.13
C VAL A 157 12.80 -4.69 3.80
N VAL A 158 12.77 -4.76 5.12
CA VAL A 158 11.57 -4.46 5.93
C VAL A 158 11.68 -3.06 6.55
N PRO A 159 10.55 -2.41 6.91
CA PRO A 159 10.59 -1.07 7.49
C PRO A 159 11.36 -0.99 8.82
N GLY A 160 11.21 -1.97 9.71
CA GLY A 160 11.81 -2.00 11.05
C GLY A 160 10.77 -2.12 12.18
N GLY A 161 11.20 -2.50 13.38
CA GLY A 161 10.30 -2.71 14.53
C GLY A 161 9.35 -3.90 14.36
N ARG A 162 8.04 -3.68 14.57
CA ARG A 162 6.97 -4.70 14.45
C ARG A 162 6.76 -5.23 13.03
N PHE A 163 7.31 -4.53 12.04
CA PHE A 163 7.16 -4.86 10.62
C PHE A 163 8.22 -5.89 10.20
N GLY A 164 7.84 -7.17 10.25
CA GLY A 164 8.69 -8.32 9.90
C GLY A 164 8.64 -8.72 8.43
N GLU A 165 7.78 -8.06 7.66
CA GLU A 165 7.45 -8.29 6.25
C GLU A 165 7.84 -7.09 5.39
N THR A 166 8.01 -7.32 4.09
CA THR A 166 8.16 -6.22 3.12
C THR A 166 6.81 -5.55 2.94
N TYR A 167 6.81 -4.22 2.83
CA TYR A 167 5.63 -3.42 2.48
C TYR A 167 5.82 -2.81 1.10
N TYR A 168 4.75 -2.72 0.31
CA TYR A 168 4.85 -2.34 -1.09
C TYR A 168 5.38 -0.91 -1.28
N TRP A 169 4.66 0.11 -0.84
CA TRP A 169 5.06 1.48 -1.16
C TRP A 169 6.27 1.96 -0.35
N ASP A 170 6.43 1.51 0.90
CA ASP A 170 7.60 1.74 1.76
C ASP A 170 8.91 1.34 1.07
N SER A 171 8.85 0.24 0.31
CA SER A 171 10.01 -0.30 -0.38
C SER A 171 10.54 0.66 -1.43
N TYR A 172 9.68 1.37 -2.17
CA TYR A 172 10.16 2.37 -3.13
C TYR A 172 10.98 3.46 -2.44
N PHE A 173 10.49 3.97 -1.32
CA PHE A 173 11.20 5.02 -0.59
C PHE A 173 12.48 4.52 0.05
N SER A 174 12.49 3.28 0.57
CA SER A 174 13.70 2.62 1.06
C SER A 174 14.74 2.47 -0.05
N MET A 175 14.30 2.06 -1.24
CA MET A 175 15.14 1.89 -2.43
C MET A 175 15.88 3.16 -2.83
N LEU A 176 15.31 4.35 -2.61
CA LEU A 176 16.01 5.62 -2.85
C LEU A 176 17.33 5.74 -2.07
N GLY A 177 17.37 5.20 -0.84
CA GLY A 177 18.54 5.32 0.03
C GLY A 177 19.65 4.38 -0.38
N PHE A 178 19.35 3.11 -0.58
CA PHE A 178 20.39 2.15 -0.98
C PHE A 178 20.75 2.24 -2.47
N ALA A 179 19.91 2.86 -3.31
CA ALA A 179 20.32 3.44 -4.59
C ALA A 179 21.43 4.48 -4.43
N ALA A 180 21.24 5.46 -3.53
CA ALA A 180 22.26 6.46 -3.22
C ALA A 180 23.52 5.87 -2.54
N GLY A 181 23.39 4.71 -1.90
CA GLY A 181 24.48 3.93 -1.32
C GLY A 181 25.16 2.95 -2.28
N GLY A 182 24.71 2.84 -3.54
CA GLY A 182 25.31 1.97 -4.55
C GLY A 182 24.98 0.47 -4.43
N GLN A 183 23.93 0.09 -3.69
CA GLN A 183 23.52 -1.31 -3.52
C GLN A 183 22.62 -1.78 -4.67
N THR A 184 23.20 -1.86 -5.86
CA THR A 184 22.47 -2.17 -7.10
C THR A 184 21.84 -3.56 -7.12
N GLU A 185 22.49 -4.53 -6.49
CA GLU A 185 21.99 -5.91 -6.38
C GLU A 185 20.76 -6.01 -5.47
N LEU A 186 20.77 -5.32 -4.32
CA LEU A 186 19.63 -5.29 -3.41
C LEU A 186 18.41 -4.60 -4.05
N LEU A 187 18.65 -3.54 -4.83
CA LEU A 187 17.60 -3.00 -5.70
C LEU A 187 17.03 -4.14 -6.54
N ARG A 188 17.87 -4.85 -7.32
CA ARG A 188 17.38 -5.82 -8.31
C ARG A 188 16.53 -6.90 -7.66
N GLN A 189 16.97 -7.40 -6.51
CA GLN A 189 16.28 -8.37 -5.68
C GLN A 189 14.88 -7.87 -5.25
N MET A 190 14.76 -6.61 -4.80
CA MET A 190 13.45 -6.03 -4.44
C MET A 190 12.49 -5.98 -5.63
N ALA A 191 12.94 -5.53 -6.82
CA ALA A 191 12.07 -5.51 -7.99
C ALA A 191 11.72 -6.91 -8.51
N ASP A 192 12.66 -7.85 -8.47
CA ASP A 192 12.40 -9.25 -8.84
C ASP A 192 11.36 -9.88 -7.87
N ASN A 193 11.41 -9.56 -6.57
CA ASN A 193 10.38 -9.96 -5.60
C ASN A 193 9.00 -9.39 -5.91
N PHE A 194 8.89 -8.10 -6.23
CA PHE A 194 7.60 -7.49 -6.59
C PHE A 194 7.03 -8.01 -7.91
N ALA A 195 7.90 -8.21 -8.90
CA ALA A 195 7.52 -8.86 -10.15
C ALA A 195 6.98 -10.28 -9.90
N TRP A 196 7.66 -11.04 -9.04
CA TRP A 196 7.21 -12.38 -8.63
C TRP A 196 5.87 -12.35 -7.90
N MET A 197 5.63 -11.39 -6.99
CA MET A 197 4.33 -11.23 -6.32
C MET A 197 3.19 -10.94 -7.31
N ILE A 198 3.41 -10.07 -8.31
CA ILE A 198 2.43 -9.84 -9.39
C ILE A 198 2.15 -11.13 -10.15
N ASP A 199 3.19 -11.89 -10.45
CA ASP A 199 3.03 -13.14 -11.21
C ASP A 199 2.35 -14.25 -10.41
N THR A 200 2.48 -14.23 -9.08
CA THR A 200 1.99 -15.25 -8.15
C THR A 200 0.59 -14.95 -7.62
N TYR A 201 0.33 -13.70 -7.26
CA TYR A 201 -0.90 -13.27 -6.57
C TYR A 201 -1.77 -12.33 -7.44
N GLY A 202 -1.36 -12.06 -8.68
CA GLY A 202 -2.05 -11.15 -9.60
C GLY A 202 -1.81 -9.66 -9.34
N HIS A 203 -1.28 -9.31 -8.16
CA HIS A 203 -0.95 -7.96 -7.73
C HIS A 203 0.14 -7.98 -6.66
N ILE A 204 0.63 -6.80 -6.27
CA ILE A 204 1.52 -6.67 -5.10
C ILE A 204 0.62 -6.45 -3.88
N PRO A 205 0.59 -7.38 -2.91
CA PRO A 205 -0.18 -7.18 -1.68
C PRO A 205 0.42 -6.06 -0.83
N ASN A 206 -0.35 -5.51 0.12
CA ASN A 206 0.11 -4.45 1.03
C ASN A 206 1.48 -4.77 1.66
N GLY A 207 1.63 -6.00 2.16
CA GLY A 207 2.90 -6.63 2.45
C GLY A 207 2.87 -8.13 2.21
N ASN A 208 4.00 -8.83 2.34
CA ASN A 208 4.06 -10.27 2.06
C ASN A 208 3.49 -11.12 3.22
N ARG A 209 2.22 -10.92 3.56
CA ARG A 209 1.45 -11.74 4.52
C ARG A 209 0.13 -12.21 3.91
N THR A 210 -0.39 -13.35 4.34
CA THR A 210 -1.66 -13.91 3.84
C THR A 210 -2.84 -12.96 4.06
N TYR A 211 -2.91 -12.32 5.23
CA TYR A 211 -3.94 -11.33 5.56
C TYR A 211 -3.83 -10.00 4.79
N TYR A 212 -2.78 -9.83 3.98
CA TYR A 212 -2.61 -8.72 3.05
C TYR A 212 -2.95 -9.07 1.60
N LEU A 213 -3.22 -10.33 1.25
CA LEU A 213 -3.59 -10.73 -0.12
C LEU A 213 -4.91 -10.13 -0.62
N SER A 214 -5.75 -9.59 0.27
CA SER A 214 -7.02 -8.97 -0.10
C SER A 214 -6.90 -7.52 -0.58
N ARG A 215 -5.72 -6.90 -0.47
CA ARG A 215 -5.49 -5.51 -0.86
C ARG A 215 -4.06 -5.24 -1.31
N SER A 216 -3.92 -4.24 -2.17
CA SER A 216 -2.61 -3.69 -2.52
C SER A 216 -2.22 -2.53 -1.60
N GLN A 217 -1.34 -1.67 -2.10
CA GLN A 217 -0.88 -0.39 -1.54
C GLN A 217 -0.69 0.61 -2.71
N PRO A 218 -0.33 1.89 -2.47
CA PRO A 218 -0.09 2.84 -3.56
C PRO A 218 0.85 2.28 -4.66
N PRO A 219 0.44 2.27 -5.94
CA PRO A 219 1.13 1.51 -6.98
C PRO A 219 2.41 2.20 -7.47
N VAL A 220 3.50 1.92 -6.78
CA VAL A 220 4.82 2.54 -7.01
C VAL A 220 5.80 1.63 -7.77
N PHE A 221 5.40 0.45 -8.24
CA PHE A 221 6.29 -0.45 -8.98
C PHE A 221 6.82 0.18 -10.28
N ALA A 222 6.01 0.98 -10.97
CA ALA A 222 6.47 1.79 -12.09
C ALA A 222 7.60 2.77 -11.70
N LEU A 223 7.53 3.37 -10.50
CA LEU A 223 8.56 4.26 -9.96
C LEU A 223 9.81 3.49 -9.55
N MET A 224 9.64 2.28 -9.00
CA MET A 224 10.75 1.36 -8.74
C MET A 224 11.49 1.06 -10.04
N VAL A 225 10.80 0.59 -11.08
CA VAL A 225 11.37 0.29 -12.41
C VAL A 225 12.12 1.50 -12.99
N GLU A 226 11.57 2.71 -12.87
CA GLU A 226 12.26 3.91 -13.33
C GLU A 226 13.54 4.21 -12.51
N LEU A 227 13.52 3.99 -11.19
CA LEU A 227 14.70 4.15 -10.35
C LEU A 227 15.83 3.22 -10.80
N PHE A 228 15.54 1.96 -11.13
CA PHE A 228 16.54 1.02 -11.69
C PHE A 228 17.20 1.53 -12.96
N GLU A 229 16.39 2.03 -13.89
CA GLU A 229 16.89 2.46 -15.18
C GLU A 229 17.77 3.70 -15.05
N LYS A 230 17.43 4.61 -14.14
CA LYS A 230 18.24 5.81 -13.85
C LYS A 230 19.61 5.46 -13.28
N ASP A 231 19.68 4.39 -12.48
CA ASP A 231 20.93 3.96 -11.86
C ASP A 231 21.68 2.89 -12.70
N GLY A 232 21.23 2.60 -13.92
CA GLY A 232 21.95 1.78 -14.90
C GLY A 232 21.97 0.27 -14.64
N ILE A 233 21.06 -0.22 -13.80
CA ILE A 233 21.12 -1.58 -13.23
C ILE A 233 20.47 -2.64 -14.14
N SER A 234 19.50 -2.26 -14.97
CA SER A 234 18.88 -3.15 -15.97
C SER A 234 18.06 -2.39 -17.01
N GLN A 235 17.67 -3.09 -18.07
CA GLN A 235 16.64 -2.62 -18.99
C GLN A 235 15.26 -2.81 -18.36
N GLY A 236 14.58 -1.72 -17.96
CA GLY A 236 13.24 -1.76 -17.34
C GLY A 236 12.19 -2.50 -18.17
N GLN A 237 12.46 -2.70 -19.46
CA GLN A 237 11.76 -3.58 -20.39
C GLN A 237 11.52 -5.01 -19.88
N ARG A 238 12.34 -5.53 -18.94
CA ARG A 238 12.14 -6.85 -18.32
C ARG A 238 10.81 -6.91 -17.55
N TYR A 239 10.41 -5.83 -16.91
CA TYR A 239 9.22 -5.77 -16.04
C TYR A 239 7.94 -5.33 -16.76
N LEU A 240 8.00 -5.11 -18.08
CA LEU A 240 6.85 -4.59 -18.85
C LEU A 240 5.62 -5.50 -18.75
N ARG A 241 5.80 -6.83 -18.68
CA ARG A 241 4.70 -7.77 -18.52
C ARG A 241 4.01 -7.57 -17.17
N GLN A 242 4.78 -7.46 -16.10
CA GLN A 242 4.26 -7.30 -14.74
C GLN A 242 3.61 -5.92 -14.55
N LEU A 243 4.16 -4.85 -15.13
CA LEU A 243 3.51 -3.53 -15.14
C LEU A 243 2.13 -3.56 -15.82
N LYS A 244 1.99 -4.28 -16.95
CA LYS A 244 0.68 -4.47 -17.61
C LYS A 244 -0.28 -5.29 -16.75
N ARG A 245 0.19 -6.32 -16.02
CA ARG A 245 -0.64 -7.13 -15.10
C ARG A 245 -1.11 -6.30 -13.91
N GLU A 246 -0.23 -5.52 -13.29
CA GLU A 246 -0.61 -4.61 -12.22
C GLU A 246 -1.64 -3.57 -12.69
N TYR A 247 -1.46 -3.01 -13.89
CA TYR A 247 -2.47 -2.12 -14.48
C TYR A 247 -3.83 -2.80 -14.64
N ALA A 248 -3.84 -4.07 -15.10
CA ALA A 248 -5.07 -4.84 -15.25
C ALA A 248 -5.78 -5.06 -13.90
N PHE A 249 -5.04 -5.32 -12.82
CA PHE A 249 -5.58 -5.42 -11.46
C PHE A 249 -6.30 -4.13 -11.04
N TRP A 250 -5.67 -2.96 -11.24
CA TRP A 250 -6.29 -1.67 -10.88
C TRP A 250 -7.50 -1.32 -11.74
N MET A 251 -7.55 -1.81 -12.99
CA MET A 251 -8.61 -1.50 -13.95
C MET A 251 -9.68 -2.59 -14.08
N GLU A 252 -9.62 -3.61 -13.23
CA GLU A 252 -10.53 -4.75 -13.31
C GLU A 252 -12.01 -4.32 -13.20
N GLY A 253 -12.82 -4.76 -14.16
CA GLY A 253 -14.25 -4.45 -14.24
C GLY A 253 -14.61 -3.12 -14.91
N ALA A 254 -13.63 -2.30 -15.32
CA ALA A 254 -13.88 -0.98 -15.92
C ALA A 254 -14.84 -1.01 -17.12
N ASP A 255 -14.71 -2.00 -18.01
CA ASP A 255 -15.50 -2.11 -19.24
C ASP A 255 -16.97 -2.50 -18.99
N SER A 256 -17.31 -2.93 -17.78
CA SER A 256 -18.67 -3.35 -17.39
C SER A 256 -19.47 -2.25 -16.68
N LEU A 257 -18.82 -1.14 -16.32
CA LEU A 257 -19.44 -0.07 -15.54
C LEU A 257 -20.24 0.89 -16.42
N THR A 258 -21.28 1.46 -15.83
CA THR A 258 -22.00 2.62 -16.37
C THR A 258 -21.74 3.87 -15.50
N PRO A 259 -22.06 5.08 -15.97
CA PRO A 259 -21.75 6.31 -15.22
C PRO A 259 -22.37 6.34 -13.82
N ASN A 260 -21.57 6.77 -12.82
CA ASN A 260 -21.88 6.74 -11.38
C ASN A 260 -21.85 5.33 -10.75
N GLU A 261 -21.22 4.36 -11.37
CA GLU A 261 -20.99 3.04 -10.77
C GLU A 261 -19.51 2.84 -10.40
N ALA A 262 -19.30 1.92 -9.47
CA ALA A 262 -17.97 1.51 -9.05
C ALA A 262 -17.91 0.01 -8.85
N TRP A 263 -16.82 -0.59 -9.30
CA TRP A 263 -16.49 -2.00 -9.09
C TRP A 263 -15.05 -2.11 -8.63
N ARG A 264 -14.83 -2.73 -7.46
CA ARG A 264 -13.51 -2.79 -6.82
C ARG A 264 -12.81 -1.42 -6.82
N HIS A 265 -11.66 -1.34 -7.48
CA HIS A 265 -10.79 -0.16 -7.57
C HIS A 265 -11.26 0.87 -8.59
N VAL A 266 -12.28 0.59 -9.41
CA VAL A 266 -12.69 1.45 -10.53
C VAL A 266 -13.96 2.21 -10.19
N VAL A 267 -13.98 3.50 -10.53
CA VAL A 267 -15.16 4.38 -10.47
C VAL A 267 -15.36 5.01 -11.84
N MET A 268 -16.54 4.83 -12.43
CA MET A 268 -16.95 5.55 -13.63
C MET A 268 -17.67 6.84 -13.22
N MET A 269 -17.07 7.97 -13.57
CA MET A 269 -17.57 9.30 -13.27
C MET A 269 -18.83 9.62 -14.10
N PRO A 270 -19.63 10.64 -13.71
CA PRO A 270 -20.85 11.02 -14.44
C PRO A 270 -20.66 11.31 -15.93
N ASP A 271 -19.49 11.78 -16.35
CA ASP A 271 -19.14 12.06 -17.75
C ASP A 271 -18.61 10.84 -18.52
N GLY A 272 -18.59 9.67 -17.89
CA GLY A 272 -18.05 8.43 -18.45
C GLY A 272 -16.53 8.29 -18.33
N SER A 273 -15.83 9.28 -17.76
CA SER A 273 -14.40 9.14 -17.45
C SER A 273 -14.20 8.10 -16.34
N VAL A 274 -13.05 7.41 -16.38
CA VAL A 274 -12.73 6.34 -15.43
C VAL A 274 -11.58 6.78 -14.54
N LEU A 275 -11.82 6.77 -13.23
CA LEU A 275 -10.83 7.01 -12.19
C LEU A 275 -10.82 5.83 -11.22
N ASN A 276 -9.86 5.84 -10.30
CA ASN A 276 -9.67 4.75 -9.37
C ASN A 276 -9.82 5.19 -7.90
N ARG A 277 -10.19 4.23 -7.06
CA ARG A 277 -10.27 4.32 -5.60
C ARG A 277 -9.50 3.18 -4.95
N TYR A 278 -9.11 3.36 -3.68
CA TYR A 278 -8.62 2.25 -2.88
C TYR A 278 -9.78 1.32 -2.50
N TRP A 279 -9.49 0.03 -2.49
CA TRP A 279 -10.44 -1.05 -2.20
C TRP A 279 -9.68 -2.23 -1.58
N ASP A 280 -10.35 -3.00 -0.74
CA ASP A 280 -9.91 -4.30 -0.25
C ASP A 280 -11.03 -5.29 -0.57
N ASP A 281 -10.72 -6.51 -1.00
CA ASP A 281 -11.71 -7.52 -1.39
C ASP A 281 -12.44 -8.19 -0.21
N ARG A 282 -12.03 -7.93 1.04
CA ARG A 282 -12.73 -8.35 2.25
C ARG A 282 -13.43 -7.20 2.97
N ASP A 283 -14.54 -7.52 3.63
CA ASP A 283 -15.32 -6.66 4.53
C ASP A 283 -15.41 -7.24 5.95
N THR A 284 -14.38 -7.95 6.39
CA THR A 284 -14.22 -8.45 7.76
C THR A 284 -13.20 -7.59 8.53
N PRO A 285 -13.09 -7.67 9.87
CA PRO A 285 -12.02 -6.97 10.58
C PRO A 285 -10.64 -7.40 10.07
N ARG A 286 -9.65 -6.50 10.08
CA ARG A 286 -8.24 -6.79 9.74
C ARG A 286 -7.63 -7.77 10.73
N ASP A 287 -6.98 -8.82 10.27
CA ASP A 287 -6.37 -9.82 11.17
C ASP A 287 -5.33 -9.18 12.09
N GLU A 288 -4.55 -8.24 11.56
CA GLU A 288 -3.49 -7.52 12.29
C GLU A 288 -3.98 -6.43 13.25
N SER A 289 -5.27 -6.06 13.18
CA SER A 289 -5.92 -5.01 13.98
C SER A 289 -7.37 -5.40 14.32
N TRP A 290 -7.57 -6.69 14.67
CA TRP A 290 -8.91 -7.30 14.70
C TRP A 290 -9.82 -6.67 15.74
N ILE A 291 -9.34 -6.54 16.98
CA ILE A 291 -10.18 -6.00 18.06
C ILE A 291 -10.43 -4.51 17.88
N GLU A 292 -9.44 -3.78 17.36
CA GLU A 292 -9.53 -2.35 17.04
C GLU A 292 -10.61 -2.09 15.99
N ASP A 293 -10.64 -2.88 14.91
CA ASP A 293 -11.66 -2.79 13.87
C ASP A 293 -13.05 -3.15 14.42
N VAL A 294 -13.17 -4.24 15.19
CA VAL A 294 -14.43 -4.65 15.81
C VAL A 294 -15.00 -3.55 16.72
N GLU A 295 -14.16 -2.91 17.52
CA GLU A 295 -14.56 -1.81 18.39
C GLU A 295 -14.95 -0.55 17.61
N THR A 296 -14.21 -0.23 16.55
CA THR A 296 -14.53 0.89 15.66
C THR A 296 -15.90 0.70 15.01
N ALA A 297 -16.17 -0.48 14.45
CA ALA A 297 -17.45 -0.79 13.83
C ALA A 297 -18.60 -0.83 14.84
N ARG A 298 -18.35 -1.27 16.08
CA ARG A 298 -19.36 -1.24 17.17
C ARG A 298 -19.80 0.18 17.53
N ASN A 299 -18.93 1.17 17.36
CA ASN A 299 -19.23 2.58 17.62
C ASN A 299 -19.90 3.28 16.43
N SER A 300 -20.06 2.61 15.28
CA SER A 300 -20.71 3.16 14.10
C SER A 300 -22.19 2.80 14.04
N ALA A 301 -23.00 3.67 13.43
CA ALA A 301 -24.38 3.35 13.06
C ALA A 301 -24.48 2.63 11.70
N ARG A 302 -23.38 2.54 10.95
CA ARG A 302 -23.32 1.88 9.64
C ARG A 302 -23.20 0.37 9.78
N PRO A 303 -23.59 -0.41 8.76
CA PRO A 303 -23.32 -1.84 8.74
C PRO A 303 -21.83 -2.11 8.97
N SER A 304 -21.50 -3.02 9.89
CA SER A 304 -20.10 -3.26 10.28
C SER A 304 -19.22 -3.66 9.09
N SER A 305 -19.76 -4.43 8.14
CA SER A 305 -19.06 -4.80 6.90
C SER A 305 -18.62 -3.60 6.07
N GLU A 306 -19.42 -2.54 5.99
CA GLU A 306 -19.02 -1.32 5.28
C GLU A 306 -17.89 -0.58 6.02
N VAL A 307 -17.96 -0.51 7.35
CA VAL A 307 -16.91 0.11 8.16
C VAL A 307 -15.60 -0.68 8.01
N TYR A 308 -15.66 -2.01 8.09
CA TYR A 308 -14.50 -2.88 7.88
C TYR A 308 -13.89 -2.70 6.48
N ARG A 309 -14.73 -2.63 5.43
CA ARG A 309 -14.26 -2.38 4.05
C ARG A 309 -13.53 -1.04 3.95
N ASP A 310 -14.06 0.01 4.57
CA ASP A 310 -13.44 1.35 4.52
C ASP A 310 -12.16 1.45 5.37
N LEU A 311 -12.07 0.74 6.50
CA LEU A 311 -10.84 0.58 7.31
C LEU A 311 -9.76 -0.13 6.50
N ARG A 312 -10.10 -1.25 5.87
CA ARG A 312 -9.18 -2.01 5.01
C ARG A 312 -8.73 -1.20 3.78
N ALA A 313 -9.64 -0.49 3.13
CA ALA A 313 -9.30 0.43 2.05
C ALA A 313 -8.43 1.60 2.54
N GLY A 314 -8.62 2.06 3.77
CA GLY A 314 -7.75 3.01 4.46
C GLY A 314 -6.31 2.48 4.56
N ALA A 315 -6.14 1.23 4.99
CA ALA A 315 -4.84 0.55 4.99
C ALA A 315 -4.27 0.33 3.57
N ALA A 316 -5.12 0.03 2.58
CA ALA A 316 -4.72 -0.09 1.18
C ALA A 316 -4.23 1.26 0.59
N SER A 317 -4.66 2.39 1.15
CA SER A 317 -4.18 3.71 0.75
C SER A 317 -2.77 4.04 1.27
N GLY A 318 -2.28 3.28 2.25
CA GLY A 318 -1.09 3.61 3.04
C GLY A 318 -1.30 4.74 4.06
N TRP A 319 -2.51 5.31 4.16
CA TRP A 319 -2.88 6.41 5.06
C TRP A 319 -3.88 5.95 6.13
N ASP A 320 -3.56 4.90 6.86
CA ASP A 320 -4.33 4.32 7.98
C ASP A 320 -3.90 4.92 9.33
N PHE A 321 -4.62 5.85 9.96
CA PHE A 321 -5.77 6.57 9.43
C PHE A 321 -5.51 8.07 9.36
N SER A 322 -6.43 8.77 8.71
CA SER A 322 -6.35 10.20 8.38
C SER A 322 -7.74 10.80 8.27
N SER A 323 -7.89 12.05 8.71
CA SER A 323 -9.05 12.91 8.46
C SER A 323 -9.45 12.96 6.99
N ARG A 324 -8.48 12.76 6.08
CA ARG A 324 -8.67 12.65 4.62
C ARG A 324 -9.79 11.67 4.24
N TRP A 325 -9.98 10.60 5.02
CA TRP A 325 -10.96 9.55 4.74
C TRP A 325 -12.24 9.66 5.57
N LEU A 326 -12.29 10.57 6.54
CA LEU A 326 -13.36 10.65 7.54
C LEU A 326 -14.43 11.66 7.10
N SER A 327 -15.71 11.34 7.30
CA SER A 327 -16.75 12.38 7.17
C SER A 327 -16.79 13.31 8.38
N GLU A 328 -16.29 12.86 9.53
CA GLU A 328 -16.16 13.64 10.77
C GLU A 328 -14.73 13.51 11.28
N ALA A 329 -13.95 14.60 11.20
CA ALA A 329 -12.56 14.61 11.66
C ALA A 329 -12.47 14.23 13.15
N GLY A 330 -11.54 13.32 13.48
CA GLY A 330 -11.38 12.80 14.84
C GLY A 330 -12.33 11.66 15.24
N ARG A 331 -13.18 11.18 14.33
CA ARG A 331 -14.05 10.01 14.53
C ARG A 331 -13.79 8.94 13.48
N LEU A 332 -12.96 7.96 13.82
CA LEU A 332 -12.54 6.90 12.90
C LEU A 332 -13.73 6.07 12.37
N GLU A 333 -14.78 5.87 13.15
CA GLU A 333 -15.99 5.14 12.75
C GLU A 333 -16.78 5.82 11.62
N SER A 334 -16.43 7.07 11.28
CA SER A 334 -16.96 7.85 10.16
C SER A 334 -16.18 7.65 8.84
N ILE A 335 -15.17 6.77 8.83
CA ILE A 335 -14.31 6.49 7.67
C ILE A 335 -15.12 6.01 6.45
N GLN A 336 -14.89 6.62 5.29
CA GLN A 336 -15.66 6.39 4.05
C GLN A 336 -14.74 6.24 2.82
N THR A 337 -13.57 5.63 3.01
CA THR A 337 -12.47 5.55 2.03
C THR A 337 -12.92 5.10 0.64
N THR A 338 -13.77 4.08 0.52
CA THR A 338 -14.25 3.54 -0.76
C THR A 338 -15.22 4.48 -1.49
N SER A 339 -15.70 5.52 -0.82
CA SER A 339 -16.52 6.58 -1.44
C SER A 339 -15.67 7.71 -2.00
N ILE A 340 -14.35 7.67 -1.83
CA ILE A 340 -13.42 8.73 -2.20
C ILE A 340 -12.57 8.28 -3.39
N VAL A 341 -12.50 9.11 -4.42
CA VAL A 341 -11.59 9.02 -5.56
C VAL A 341 -10.32 9.81 -5.23
N PRO A 342 -9.19 9.15 -4.91
CA PRO A 342 -8.01 9.82 -4.37
C PRO A 342 -7.12 10.42 -5.47
N ILE A 343 -6.59 11.62 -5.25
CA ILE A 343 -5.68 12.27 -6.21
C ILE A 343 -4.37 11.50 -6.38
N ASP A 344 -3.80 11.01 -5.29
CA ASP A 344 -2.52 10.29 -5.29
C ASP A 344 -2.59 8.97 -6.06
N LEU A 345 -3.61 8.15 -5.83
CA LEU A 345 -3.80 6.90 -6.58
C LEU A 345 -3.88 7.15 -8.09
N ASN A 346 -4.68 8.12 -8.50
CA ASN A 346 -4.85 8.45 -9.92
C ASN A 346 -3.57 9.04 -10.53
N ALA A 347 -2.77 9.78 -9.76
CA ALA A 347 -1.45 10.21 -10.19
C ALA A 347 -0.46 9.03 -10.34
N PHE A 348 -0.47 8.06 -9.42
CA PHE A 348 0.36 6.85 -9.56
C PHE A 348 -0.06 5.99 -10.76
N LEU A 349 -1.35 5.90 -11.06
CA LEU A 349 -1.81 5.17 -12.26
C LEU A 349 -1.46 5.91 -13.57
N TYR A 350 -1.47 7.24 -13.58
CA TYR A 350 -0.90 8.02 -14.69
C TYR A 350 0.59 7.68 -14.87
N LYS A 351 1.32 7.55 -13.77
CA LYS A 351 2.73 7.15 -13.83
C LYS A 351 2.92 5.75 -14.38
N LEU A 352 2.07 4.81 -14.00
CA LEU A 352 2.07 3.45 -14.54
C LEU A 352 1.78 3.44 -16.04
N GLU A 353 0.74 4.16 -16.48
CA GLU A 353 0.35 4.26 -17.90
C GLU A 353 1.47 4.85 -18.76
N THR A 354 2.06 5.98 -18.34
CA THR A 354 3.18 6.61 -19.04
C THR A 354 4.44 5.73 -19.06
N THR A 355 4.67 4.97 -18.00
CA THR A 355 5.82 4.03 -17.92
C THR A 355 5.63 2.86 -18.88
N ILE A 356 4.44 2.27 -18.96
CA ILE A 356 4.12 1.20 -19.91
C ILE A 356 4.26 1.72 -21.34
N ALA A 357 3.75 2.93 -21.63
CA ALA A 357 3.86 3.53 -22.95
C ALA A 357 5.33 3.67 -23.39
N ARG A 358 6.17 4.29 -22.54
CA ARG A 358 7.61 4.49 -22.79
C ARG A 358 8.37 3.17 -22.98
N LEU A 359 8.15 2.18 -22.12
CA LEU A 359 8.84 0.90 -22.20
C LEU A 359 8.40 0.07 -23.41
N SER A 360 7.12 0.15 -23.80
CA SER A 360 6.61 -0.49 -25.01
C SER A 360 7.23 0.11 -26.27
N ALA A 361 7.32 1.46 -26.32
CA ALA A 361 8.00 2.15 -27.42
C ALA A 361 9.47 1.71 -27.55
N ARG A 362 10.20 1.56 -26.42
CA ARG A 362 11.58 1.05 -26.42
C ARG A 362 11.70 -0.41 -26.89
N LYS A 363 10.64 -1.22 -26.76
CA LYS A 363 10.56 -2.58 -27.33
C LYS A 363 10.07 -2.61 -28.78
N ASN A 364 9.85 -1.46 -29.41
CA ASN A 364 9.21 -1.33 -30.73
C ASN A 364 7.76 -1.85 -30.79
N ASP A 365 7.08 -1.98 -29.64
CA ASP A 365 5.64 -2.27 -29.55
C ASP A 365 4.86 -0.95 -29.62
N ARG A 366 4.71 -0.42 -30.85
CA ARG A 366 4.07 0.88 -31.11
C ARG A 366 2.59 0.90 -30.73
N ALA A 367 1.87 -0.19 -31.00
CA ALA A 367 0.43 -0.28 -30.72
C ALA A 367 0.14 -0.15 -29.22
N THR A 368 0.86 -0.90 -28.37
CA THR A 368 0.73 -0.73 -26.91
C THR A 368 1.16 0.66 -26.47
N ALA A 369 2.26 1.19 -27.04
CA ALA A 369 2.76 2.50 -26.65
C ALA A 369 1.72 3.61 -26.87
N GLU A 370 1.08 3.62 -28.04
CA GLU A 370 0.03 4.58 -28.40
C GLU A 370 -1.22 4.40 -27.52
N LEU A 371 -1.64 3.14 -27.29
CA LEU A 371 -2.80 2.84 -26.43
C LEU A 371 -2.60 3.39 -25.01
N PHE A 372 -1.45 3.11 -24.39
CA PHE A 372 -1.18 3.55 -23.03
C PHE A 372 -0.91 5.05 -22.94
N GLN A 373 -0.38 5.67 -23.99
CA GLN A 373 -0.28 7.13 -24.08
C GLN A 373 -1.67 7.78 -24.10
N GLN A 374 -2.63 7.23 -24.85
CA GLN A 374 -4.01 7.72 -24.86
C GLN A 374 -4.69 7.54 -23.50
N LYS A 375 -4.47 6.41 -22.82
CA LYS A 375 -4.97 6.16 -21.46
C LYS A 375 -4.44 7.21 -20.48
N ALA A 376 -3.13 7.49 -20.51
CA ALA A 376 -2.52 8.53 -19.66
C ALA A 376 -3.11 9.92 -19.92
N VAL A 377 -3.32 10.29 -21.19
CA VAL A 377 -3.96 11.58 -21.55
C VAL A 377 -5.38 11.68 -20.99
N ARG A 378 -6.21 10.65 -21.21
CA ARG A 378 -7.58 10.61 -20.69
C ARG A 378 -7.63 10.68 -19.16
N ARG A 379 -6.70 10.00 -18.47
CA ARG A 379 -6.62 10.06 -17.02
C ARG A 379 -6.27 11.46 -16.54
N ARG A 380 -5.28 12.11 -17.16
CA ARG A 380 -4.94 13.50 -16.81
C ARG A 380 -6.15 14.42 -16.99
N GLU A 381 -6.84 14.33 -18.13
CA GLU A 381 -8.05 15.12 -18.40
C GLU A 381 -9.15 14.86 -17.35
N ALA A 382 -9.37 13.60 -16.95
CA ALA A 382 -10.33 13.25 -15.91
C ALA A 382 -9.89 13.77 -14.52
N VAL A 383 -8.60 13.72 -14.19
CA VAL A 383 -8.06 14.28 -12.95
C VAL A 383 -8.26 15.80 -12.92
N ASP A 384 -7.99 16.50 -14.02
CA ASP A 384 -8.20 17.96 -14.11
C ASP A 384 -9.69 18.31 -14.05
N ALA A 385 -10.58 17.48 -14.58
CA ALA A 385 -12.02 17.71 -14.48
C ALA A 385 -12.58 17.46 -13.06
N TRP A 386 -12.16 16.36 -12.42
CA TRP A 386 -12.82 15.85 -11.22
C TRP A 386 -12.06 16.07 -9.93
N LEU A 387 -10.74 16.22 -9.97
CA LEU A 387 -9.88 16.30 -8.78
C LEU A 387 -9.15 17.65 -8.66
N TRP A 388 -9.05 18.44 -9.73
CA TRP A 388 -8.65 19.84 -9.62
C TRP A 388 -9.85 20.71 -9.19
N ASP A 389 -9.62 21.60 -8.23
CA ASP A 389 -10.57 22.61 -7.77
C ASP A 389 -10.08 23.98 -8.25
N PRO A 390 -10.66 24.54 -9.33
CA PRO A 390 -10.17 25.79 -9.90
C PRO A 390 -10.48 27.01 -9.03
N GLN A 391 -11.42 26.92 -8.08
CA GLN A 391 -11.72 28.03 -7.16
C GLN A 391 -10.73 28.06 -6.01
N ALA A 392 -10.36 26.89 -5.48
CA ALA A 392 -9.36 26.77 -4.44
C ALA A 392 -7.92 26.79 -4.99
N GLU A 393 -7.75 26.53 -6.29
CA GLU A 393 -6.46 26.29 -6.96
C GLU A 393 -5.69 25.10 -6.35
N LEU A 394 -6.41 24.01 -6.05
CA LEU A 394 -5.88 22.82 -5.38
C LEU A 394 -6.28 21.54 -6.09
N TYR A 395 -5.42 20.53 -6.01
CA TYR A 395 -5.87 19.16 -6.15
C TYR A 395 -6.50 18.69 -4.83
N ARG A 396 -7.68 18.09 -4.93
CA ARG A 396 -8.48 17.55 -3.82
C ARG A 396 -9.09 16.23 -4.24
N ASP A 397 -9.20 15.30 -3.30
CA ASP A 397 -9.94 14.06 -3.56
C ASP A 397 -11.41 14.39 -3.85
N TYR A 398 -12.14 13.45 -4.47
CA TYR A 398 -13.56 13.63 -4.76
C TYR A 398 -14.39 12.50 -4.18
N ASN A 399 -15.37 12.84 -3.34
CA ASN A 399 -16.34 11.87 -2.86
C ASN A 399 -17.40 11.67 -3.93
N TRP A 400 -17.35 10.54 -4.65
CA TRP A 400 -18.21 10.31 -5.80
C TRP A 400 -19.67 9.98 -5.43
N ARG A 401 -19.92 9.56 -4.18
CA ARG A 401 -21.28 9.32 -3.67
C ARG A 401 -21.96 10.60 -3.20
N LYS A 402 -21.24 11.44 -2.44
CA LYS A 402 -21.74 12.72 -1.90
C LYS A 402 -21.58 13.89 -2.87
N ARG A 403 -20.77 13.72 -3.92
CA ARG A 403 -20.45 14.71 -4.95
C ARG A 403 -19.78 15.97 -4.38
N GLU A 404 -18.84 15.77 -3.47
CA GLU A 404 -18.11 16.82 -2.75
C GLU A 404 -16.59 16.68 -2.88
N LYS A 405 -15.87 17.79 -2.79
CA LYS A 405 -14.39 17.81 -2.76
C LYS A 405 -13.90 17.53 -1.34
N GLY A 406 -12.91 16.66 -1.19
CA GLY A 406 -12.27 16.33 0.09
C GLY A 406 -11.38 17.46 0.63
N ALA A 407 -10.86 17.33 1.85
CA ALA A 407 -9.98 18.34 2.45
C ALA A 407 -8.63 18.47 1.70
N PHE A 408 -7.92 19.59 1.90
CA PHE A 408 -6.57 19.75 1.38
C PHE A 408 -5.58 18.91 2.20
N SER A 409 -4.72 18.15 1.52
CA SER A 409 -3.71 17.29 2.14
C SER A 409 -2.43 17.27 1.30
N ALA A 410 -1.36 16.69 1.86
CA ALA A 410 -0.09 16.53 1.16
C ALA A 410 -0.20 15.66 -0.10
N ALA A 411 -1.26 14.87 -0.28
CA ALA A 411 -1.49 14.10 -1.49
C ALA A 411 -1.59 14.97 -2.77
N ALA A 412 -1.89 16.26 -2.62
CA ALA A 412 -1.93 17.22 -3.71
C ALA A 412 -0.58 17.45 -4.41
N VAL A 413 0.55 17.04 -3.81
CA VAL A 413 1.87 17.12 -4.45
C VAL A 413 2.16 15.95 -5.39
N THR A 414 1.40 14.85 -5.30
CA THR A 414 1.64 13.63 -6.09
C THR A 414 1.53 13.87 -7.60
N PRO A 415 0.56 14.66 -8.13
CA PRO A 415 0.52 15.04 -9.54
C PRO A 415 1.80 15.74 -10.05
N LEU A 416 2.40 16.62 -9.25
CA LEU A 416 3.67 17.27 -9.58
C LEU A 416 4.82 16.26 -9.55
N TYR A 417 4.83 15.38 -8.56
CA TYR A 417 5.86 14.35 -8.43
C TYR A 417 5.94 13.43 -9.65
N VAL A 418 4.80 13.01 -10.20
CA VAL A 418 4.73 12.13 -11.37
C VAL A 418 4.79 12.84 -12.72
N GLY A 419 4.80 14.19 -12.73
CA GLY A 419 4.83 14.98 -13.96
C GLY A 419 3.49 15.03 -14.71
N MET A 420 2.37 15.05 -13.99
CA MET A 420 1.02 15.10 -14.54
C MET A 420 0.46 16.52 -14.65
N ALA A 421 0.80 17.39 -13.71
CA ALA A 421 0.27 18.75 -13.59
C ALA A 421 0.79 19.72 -14.69
N SER A 422 0.09 20.83 -14.91
CA SER A 422 0.59 21.98 -15.67
C SER A 422 1.55 22.84 -14.84
N LEU A 423 2.25 23.78 -15.48
CA LEU A 423 3.08 24.77 -14.79
C LEU A 423 2.23 25.70 -13.90
N GLU A 424 1.03 26.10 -14.34
CA GLU A 424 0.14 26.93 -13.51
C GLU A 424 -0.35 26.17 -12.28
N GLN A 425 -0.80 24.93 -12.46
CA GLN A 425 -1.21 24.07 -11.34
C GLN A 425 -0.07 23.85 -10.36
N ALA A 426 1.16 23.65 -10.83
CA ALA A 426 2.31 23.48 -9.96
C ALA A 426 2.63 24.73 -9.13
N ALA A 427 2.54 25.93 -9.73
CA ALA A 427 2.74 27.20 -9.02
C ALA A 427 1.65 27.45 -7.95
N ALA A 428 0.40 27.12 -8.27
CA ALA A 428 -0.70 27.17 -7.31
C ALA A 428 -0.49 26.22 -6.13
N ILE A 429 -0.12 24.95 -6.39
CA ILE A 429 0.19 23.98 -5.34
C ILE A 429 1.40 24.42 -4.51
N ALA A 430 2.43 25.03 -5.11
CA ALA A 430 3.57 25.58 -4.36
C ALA A 430 3.12 26.66 -3.37
N THR A 431 2.23 27.55 -3.82
CA THR A 431 1.64 28.61 -2.97
C THR A 431 0.82 28.02 -1.82
N ALA A 432 -0.02 27.03 -2.12
CA ALA A 432 -0.85 26.37 -1.12
C ALA A 432 -0.03 25.59 -0.08
N VAL A 433 0.98 24.83 -0.52
CA VAL A 433 1.87 24.11 0.39
C VAL A 433 2.63 25.09 1.29
N ARG A 434 3.19 26.18 0.75
CA ARG A 434 3.84 27.23 1.55
C ARG A 434 2.90 27.81 2.61
N SER A 435 1.63 28.01 2.27
CA SER A 435 0.66 28.70 3.13
C SER A 435 0.05 27.82 4.21
N HIS A 436 -0.13 26.53 3.92
CA HIS A 436 -0.96 25.66 4.77
C HIS A 436 -0.23 24.42 5.32
N LEU A 437 0.73 23.86 4.59
CA LEU A 437 1.37 22.59 4.97
C LEU A 437 2.85 22.73 5.33
N LEU A 438 3.53 23.79 4.92
CA LEU A 438 4.95 23.99 5.20
C LEU A 438 5.17 24.42 6.66
N ALA A 439 5.61 23.48 7.48
CA ALA A 439 5.89 23.64 8.90
C ALA A 439 7.40 23.63 9.20
N PRO A 440 7.86 23.99 10.41
CA PRO A 440 9.29 24.09 10.73
C PRO A 440 10.11 22.82 10.46
N GLY A 441 9.51 21.63 10.59
CA GLY A 441 10.17 20.34 10.35
C GLY A 441 9.94 19.74 8.95
N GLY A 442 9.25 20.44 8.04
CA GLY A 442 8.92 19.93 6.71
C GLY A 442 7.44 20.15 6.35
N VAL A 443 6.89 19.30 5.52
CA VAL A 443 5.50 19.33 5.06
C VAL A 443 4.62 18.49 5.99
N LEU A 444 3.55 19.10 6.50
CA LEU A 444 2.47 18.44 7.22
C LEU A 444 1.67 17.52 6.31
N THR A 445 1.13 16.45 6.89
CA THR A 445 0.29 15.48 6.17
C THR A 445 -1.06 16.06 5.77
N THR A 446 -1.71 16.73 6.72
CA THR A 446 -2.98 17.45 6.55
C THR A 446 -2.93 18.73 7.38
N VAL A 447 -3.97 19.57 7.27
CA VAL A 447 -4.16 20.74 8.14
C VAL A 447 -4.87 20.41 9.45
N GLU A 448 -5.52 19.24 9.53
CA GLU A 448 -6.39 18.82 10.64
C GLU A 448 -5.59 18.09 11.73
N GLU A 449 -5.90 18.38 12.99
CA GLU A 449 -5.31 17.72 14.15
C GLU A 449 -6.34 16.82 14.83
N THR A 450 -6.29 15.53 14.51
CA THR A 450 -7.34 14.55 14.87
C THR A 450 -6.88 13.50 15.90
N GLY A 451 -5.57 13.38 16.13
CA GLY A 451 -4.97 12.27 16.87
C GLY A 451 -4.63 11.06 15.99
N GLU A 452 -5.10 11.02 14.75
CA GLU A 452 -4.70 10.01 13.77
C GLU A 452 -3.27 10.23 13.26
N GLN A 453 -2.62 9.15 12.83
CA GLN A 453 -1.19 9.23 12.50
C GLN A 453 -0.89 9.94 11.17
N TRP A 454 -1.79 9.88 10.20
CA TRP A 454 -1.68 10.57 8.91
C TRP A 454 -2.39 11.92 8.92
N ASP A 455 -2.20 12.69 9.99
CA ASP A 455 -2.73 14.03 10.18
C ASP A 455 -1.71 14.95 10.85
N LYS A 456 -2.01 16.24 10.96
CA LYS A 456 -1.20 17.18 11.78
C LYS A 456 -1.15 16.66 13.23
N PRO A 457 0.02 16.71 13.91
CA PRO A 457 1.25 17.43 13.56
C PRO A 457 2.29 16.63 12.78
N ASN A 458 1.94 15.43 12.30
CA ASN A 458 2.90 14.50 11.73
C ASN A 458 3.28 14.87 10.30
N GLY A 459 4.54 14.63 9.97
CA GLY A 459 5.11 14.61 8.63
C GLY A 459 5.80 13.28 8.36
N TRP A 460 5.61 12.77 7.15
CA TRP A 460 6.10 11.45 6.72
C TRP A 460 7.10 11.58 5.58
N ALA A 461 8.16 10.78 5.61
CA ALA A 461 9.24 10.82 4.63
C ALA A 461 8.75 10.72 3.17
N PRO A 462 7.78 9.84 2.81
CA PRO A 462 7.17 9.81 1.48
C PRO A 462 6.65 11.16 1.00
N MET A 463 5.91 11.88 1.84
CA MET A 463 5.32 13.18 1.49
C MET A 463 6.39 14.24 1.26
N GLN A 464 7.45 14.22 2.07
CA GLN A 464 8.57 15.14 1.89
C GLN A 464 9.25 14.90 0.54
N TRP A 465 9.55 13.64 0.24
CA TRP A 465 10.21 13.27 -1.00
C TRP A 465 9.40 13.66 -2.22
N MET A 466 8.10 13.34 -2.23
CA MET A 466 7.23 13.67 -3.35
C MET A 466 7.09 15.18 -3.53
N ALA A 467 6.95 15.96 -2.45
CA ALA A 467 6.92 17.41 -2.53
C ALA A 467 8.24 17.97 -3.10
N ILE A 468 9.39 17.57 -2.55
CA ILE A 468 10.71 18.04 -3.00
C ILE A 468 10.95 17.69 -4.46
N LYS A 469 10.68 16.44 -4.88
CA LYS A 469 10.86 16.02 -6.26
C LYS A 469 9.86 16.68 -7.20
N GLY A 470 8.59 16.79 -6.80
CA GLY A 470 7.55 17.47 -7.57
C GLY A 470 7.91 18.91 -7.84
N PHE A 471 8.27 19.69 -6.81
CA PHE A 471 8.65 21.09 -6.97
C PHE A 471 9.91 21.28 -7.84
N ASN A 472 10.93 20.43 -7.67
CA ASN A 472 12.11 20.47 -8.55
C ASN A 472 11.74 20.19 -10.02
N ASN A 473 10.79 19.31 -10.30
CA ASN A 473 10.38 19.00 -11.69
C ASN A 473 9.69 20.19 -12.39
N TYR A 474 9.20 21.17 -11.62
CA TYR A 474 8.41 22.31 -12.11
C TYR A 474 9.09 23.67 -11.89
N GLY A 475 10.38 23.69 -11.53
CA GLY A 475 11.16 24.93 -11.34
C GLY A 475 10.99 25.61 -9.98
N GLU A 476 10.30 24.99 -9.03
CA GLU A 476 10.09 25.49 -7.66
C GLU A 476 11.24 25.05 -6.73
N GLU A 477 12.49 25.17 -7.21
CA GLU A 477 13.69 24.63 -6.56
C GLU A 477 13.96 25.25 -5.18
N LEU A 478 13.61 26.53 -4.98
CA LEU A 478 13.75 27.20 -3.69
C LEU A 478 12.83 26.59 -2.63
N LEU A 479 11.57 26.29 -2.99
CA LEU A 479 10.64 25.59 -2.10
C LEU A 479 11.14 24.17 -1.80
N ALA A 480 11.56 23.45 -2.85
CA ALA A 480 12.08 22.10 -2.71
C ALA A 480 13.27 22.04 -1.75
N LYS A 481 14.23 22.97 -1.90
CA LYS A 481 15.41 23.06 -1.02
C LYS A 481 15.03 23.45 0.41
N GLU A 482 14.05 24.34 0.58
CA GLU A 482 13.55 24.73 1.90
C GLU A 482 12.91 23.53 2.63
N ILE A 483 12.06 22.76 1.96
CA ILE A 483 11.45 21.53 2.52
C ILE A 483 12.55 20.53 2.89
N ALA A 484 13.53 20.31 1.99
CA ALA A 484 14.64 19.40 2.24
C ALA A 484 15.46 19.81 3.47
N ALA A 485 15.77 21.10 3.62
CA ALA A 485 16.53 21.63 4.75
C ALA A 485 15.78 21.42 6.08
N ARG A 486 14.48 21.74 6.11
CA ARG A 486 13.63 21.57 7.30
C ARG A 486 13.50 20.11 7.71
N TRP A 487 13.31 19.22 6.73
CA TRP A 487 13.25 17.78 6.98
C TRP A 487 14.58 17.23 7.51
N LEU A 488 15.69 17.54 6.84
CA LEU A 488 17.02 17.10 7.27
C LEU A 488 17.38 17.63 8.67
N GLN A 489 16.93 18.83 9.02
CA GLN A 489 17.11 19.40 10.35
C GLN A 489 16.35 18.58 11.41
N VAL A 490 15.07 18.27 11.20
CA VAL A 490 14.28 17.52 12.20
C VAL A 490 14.77 16.08 12.34
N THR A 491 15.11 15.41 11.22
CA THR A 491 15.66 14.06 11.25
C THR A 491 17.05 14.03 11.89
N GLY A 492 17.90 15.00 11.55
CA GLY A 492 19.23 15.16 12.13
C GLY A 492 19.17 15.40 13.63
N ALA A 493 18.31 16.31 14.09
CA ALA A 493 18.14 16.58 15.52
C ALA A 493 17.69 15.34 16.31
N THR A 494 16.76 14.56 15.78
CA THR A 494 16.33 13.28 16.37
C THR A 494 17.47 12.28 16.39
N TYR A 495 18.22 12.15 15.29
CA TYR A 495 19.39 11.26 15.24
C TYR A 495 20.49 11.66 16.24
N HIS A 496 20.81 12.95 16.37
CA HIS A 496 21.80 13.42 17.34
C HIS A 496 21.39 13.15 18.79
N ARG A 497 20.10 13.22 19.09
CA ARG A 497 19.58 13.03 20.44
C ARG A 497 19.37 11.56 20.81
N HIS A 498 18.92 10.75 19.86
CA HIS A 498 18.44 9.39 20.13
C HIS A 498 19.22 8.30 19.38
N HIS A 499 20.13 8.68 18.48
CA HIS A 499 20.93 7.78 17.64
C HIS A 499 20.09 6.76 16.85
N LYS A 500 18.90 7.19 16.43
CA LYS A 500 17.96 6.39 15.62
C LYS A 500 17.12 7.25 14.71
N MET A 501 16.63 6.62 13.65
CA MET A 501 15.60 7.15 12.76
C MET A 501 14.26 6.49 13.10
N VAL A 502 13.17 7.24 12.92
CA VAL A 502 11.82 6.79 13.30
C VAL A 502 10.86 6.85 12.12
N GLU A 503 9.72 6.17 12.26
CA GLU A 503 8.66 6.07 11.25
C GLU A 503 8.14 7.44 10.77
N LYS A 504 7.80 8.34 11.71
CA LYS A 504 7.20 9.65 11.44
C LYS A 504 7.70 10.71 12.42
N TYR A 505 7.56 11.99 12.06
CA TYR A 505 8.11 13.12 12.83
C TYR A 505 7.03 14.17 13.09
N ASN A 506 7.00 14.74 14.30
CA ASN A 506 6.23 15.96 14.53
C ASN A 506 6.95 17.11 13.83
N VAL A 507 6.34 17.61 12.75
CA VAL A 507 6.94 18.68 11.93
C VAL A 507 6.38 20.06 12.25
N ALA A 508 5.31 20.13 13.06
CA ALA A 508 4.69 21.40 13.48
C ALA A 508 5.54 22.12 14.55
N GLY A 509 6.17 21.37 15.44
CA GLY A 509 6.97 21.91 16.54
C GLY A 509 8.36 22.41 16.15
N ARG A 510 8.93 23.33 16.94
CA ARG A 510 10.33 23.79 16.80
C ARG A 510 11.34 22.89 17.52
N ALA A 511 10.88 22.01 18.40
CA ALA A 511 11.71 21.06 19.14
C ALA A 511 11.47 19.65 18.60
N PRO A 512 12.50 18.78 18.56
CA PRO A 512 12.35 17.38 18.17
C PRO A 512 11.57 16.65 19.26
N VAL A 513 10.25 16.67 19.11
CA VAL A 513 9.32 15.81 19.85
C VAL A 513 9.05 14.60 18.96
N LEU A 514 9.19 13.41 19.53
CA LEU A 514 8.85 12.18 18.82
C LEU A 514 7.36 12.22 18.44
N ALA A 515 7.06 11.83 17.21
CA ALA A 515 5.68 11.75 16.74
C ALA A 515 4.89 10.64 17.47
N GLY A 516 3.57 10.74 17.44
CA GLY A 516 2.64 9.74 17.98
C GLY A 516 1.35 9.70 17.17
N GLY A 517 0.30 9.09 17.74
CA GLY A 517 -1.01 8.94 17.09
C GLY A 517 -1.16 7.63 16.30
N GLY A 518 -2.40 7.30 15.97
CA GLY A 518 -2.79 6.03 15.33
C GLY A 518 -2.91 4.84 16.30
N GLU A 519 -3.05 3.64 15.74
CA GLU A 519 -3.39 2.42 16.50
C GLU A 519 -2.18 1.70 17.15
N TYR A 520 -0.95 2.13 16.90
CA TYR A 520 0.27 1.50 17.45
C TYR A 520 1.39 2.51 17.81
N PRO A 521 2.33 2.14 18.72
CA PRO A 521 3.46 3.00 19.12
C PRO A 521 4.42 3.32 17.97
N LEU A 522 5.17 4.43 18.09
CA LEU A 522 6.19 4.83 17.11
C LEU A 522 7.25 3.73 16.89
N GLN A 523 7.56 3.42 15.62
CA GLN A 523 8.52 2.39 15.25
C GLN A 523 9.93 2.94 15.00
N ASP A 524 10.93 2.14 15.38
CA ASP A 524 12.36 2.41 15.18
C ASP A 524 12.85 1.73 13.90
N GLY A 525 13.69 2.43 13.13
CA GLY A 525 14.25 1.90 11.89
C GLY A 525 14.72 3.04 10.98
N PHE A 526 13.88 3.70 10.19
CA PHE A 526 12.69 3.16 9.54
C PHE A 526 12.93 3.23 8.03
N GLY A 527 12.57 2.18 7.28
CA GLY A 527 12.92 1.98 5.87
C GLY A 527 12.80 3.24 4.99
N TRP A 528 11.61 3.84 4.87
CA TRP A 528 11.43 5.05 4.07
C TRP A 528 12.19 6.26 4.61
N THR A 529 12.41 6.35 5.93
CA THR A 529 12.99 7.55 6.55
C THR A 529 14.46 7.54 6.23
N ASN A 530 15.07 6.37 6.39
CA ASN A 530 16.43 6.07 6.00
C ASN A 530 16.61 6.33 4.50
N GLY A 531 15.70 5.79 3.69
CA GLY A 531 15.69 5.91 2.24
C GLY A 531 15.71 7.36 1.74
N VAL A 532 14.68 8.12 2.12
CA VAL A 532 14.51 9.52 1.75
C VAL A 532 15.62 10.39 2.31
N THR A 533 15.97 10.23 3.59
CA THR A 533 17.03 11.03 4.23
C THR A 533 18.36 10.81 3.53
N ARG A 534 18.73 9.55 3.26
CA ARG A 534 19.99 9.22 2.59
C ARG A 534 20.08 9.78 1.18
N ARG A 535 18.96 9.78 0.45
CA ARG A 535 18.88 10.37 -0.89
C ARG A 535 18.95 11.90 -0.85
N LEU A 536 18.30 12.54 0.12
CA LEU A 536 18.35 13.99 0.30
C LEU A 536 19.76 14.47 0.70
N LEU A 537 20.46 13.74 1.56
CA LEU A 537 21.87 14.03 1.89
C LEU A 537 22.77 13.99 0.65
N ALA A 538 22.50 13.08 -0.30
CA ALA A 538 23.24 13.01 -1.55
C ALA A 538 22.89 14.15 -2.53
N MET A 539 21.62 14.58 -2.55
CA MET A 539 21.15 15.66 -3.42
C MET A 539 21.54 17.05 -2.92
N TYR A 540 21.60 17.24 -1.61
CA TYR A 540 21.79 18.53 -0.96
C TYR A 540 22.93 18.50 0.08
N PRO A 541 24.17 18.24 -0.33
CA PRO A 541 25.30 18.11 0.60
C PRO A 541 25.62 19.40 1.36
N ASP A 542 25.22 20.57 0.83
CA ASP A 542 25.47 21.88 1.40
C ASP A 542 24.58 22.23 2.61
N ILE A 543 23.42 21.59 2.72
CA ILE A 543 22.46 21.77 3.83
C ILE A 543 22.34 20.52 4.72
N ALA A 544 23.25 19.56 4.55
CA ALA A 544 23.34 18.41 5.44
C ALA A 544 23.64 18.87 6.88
N PRO A 545 22.96 18.32 7.91
CA PRO A 545 23.24 18.65 9.30
C PRO A 545 24.71 18.39 9.62
N LYS A 546 25.40 19.41 10.16
CA LYS A 546 26.77 19.25 10.66
C LYS A 546 26.72 18.46 11.98
N ARG A 547 27.74 17.63 12.19
CA ARG A 547 27.88 16.83 13.43
C ARG A 547 27.91 17.69 14.68
#